data_AF-A0A920RL22-F1
#
_entry.id   AF-A0A920RL22-F1
#
_cell.length_a   1.000
_cell.length_b   1.000
_cell.length_c   1.000
_cell.angle_alpha   90.00
_cell.angle_beta   90.00
_cell.angle_gamma   90.00
#
_symmetry.space_group_name_H-M   'P 1'
#
loop_
_entity.id
_entity.type
_entity.pdbx_description
1 polymer ?
#
loop_
_entity_poly.entity_id
_entity_poly.type
_entity_poly.pdbx_seq_one_letter_code
_entity_poly.pdbx_strand_id
1 'polypeptide(L)'
;MLEFDGHRATPTLSFTVRHLECVAGVVISASHNPPSDNGFKAYWSHGGQVLPPHDTGIVECVAGSTEIPTMAYDQAVADGHITRLGPEIDQAYRRAVLASRPPAPDLQAHDPATLPGLYTPLCGVGASSVLPVLHEAGFVGVELFQPQADPDGDFTAVPDNCPTPNVRRSSRRQSPPPVKMDRSLSWPLTPTPTDLPWPPPTLAVCGE
;
A
#
# COMPACT_ATOMS: atom_id res chain seq x y z
N MET A 1 -15.69 7.70 16.43
CA MET A 1 -14.57 7.50 15.49
C MET A 1 -14.01 6.10 15.69
N LEU A 2 -13.64 5.42 14.62
CA LEU A 2 -12.93 4.15 14.68
C LEU A 2 -11.46 4.40 14.38
N GLU A 3 -10.57 3.84 15.19
CA GLU A 3 -9.13 4.08 15.09
C GLU A 3 -8.37 2.76 15.06
N PHE A 4 -7.40 2.63 14.16
CA PHE A 4 -6.50 1.48 14.17
C PHE A 4 -5.46 1.59 15.28
N ASP A 5 -5.10 0.46 15.87
CA ASP A 5 -3.92 0.39 16.72
C ASP A 5 -2.65 0.43 15.84
N GLY A 6 -2.17 1.64 15.59
CA GLY A 6 -0.99 1.95 14.79
C GLY A 6 -1.27 2.20 13.31
N HIS A 7 -0.21 2.12 12.50
CA HIS A 7 -0.26 2.45 11.08
C HIS A 7 -0.98 1.38 10.27
N ARG A 8 -1.70 1.79 9.22
CA ARG A 8 -2.30 0.89 8.22
C ARG A 8 -2.14 1.42 6.82
N ALA A 9 -2.06 0.49 5.86
CA ALA A 9 -2.02 0.82 4.46
C ALA A 9 -3.35 1.41 3.99
N THR A 10 -3.30 2.36 3.06
CA THR A 10 -4.47 2.94 2.37
C THR A 10 -5.52 1.91 1.92
N PRO A 11 -5.17 0.77 1.28
CA PRO A 11 -6.17 -0.23 0.89
C PRO A 11 -6.89 -0.88 2.09
N THR A 12 -6.23 -0.99 3.26
CA THR A 12 -6.86 -1.49 4.49
C THR A 12 -7.91 -0.51 5.00
N LEU A 13 -7.64 0.81 4.96
CA LEU A 13 -8.63 1.84 5.28
C LEU A 13 -9.82 1.78 4.31
N SER A 14 -9.54 1.74 3.00
CA SER A 14 -10.57 1.65 1.95
C SER A 14 -11.51 0.46 2.16
N PHE A 15 -10.95 -0.72 2.45
CA PHE A 15 -11.72 -1.91 2.81
C PHE A 15 -12.55 -1.68 4.07
N THR A 16 -11.95 -1.14 5.14
CA THR A 16 -12.56 -1.01 6.46
C THR A 16 -13.75 -0.06 6.46
N VAL A 17 -13.66 1.05 5.72
CA VAL A 17 -14.78 1.99 5.53
C VAL A 17 -16.02 1.27 5.00
N ARG A 18 -15.83 0.41 3.99
CA ARG A 18 -16.92 -0.38 3.41
C ARG A 18 -17.37 -1.51 4.33
N HIS A 19 -16.42 -2.16 5.00
CA HIS A 19 -16.67 -3.34 5.83
C HIS A 19 -17.46 -3.02 7.10
N LEU A 20 -17.23 -1.84 7.68
CA LEU A 20 -17.90 -1.35 8.89
C LEU A 20 -18.97 -0.30 8.59
N GLU A 21 -19.31 -0.11 7.31
CA GLU A 21 -20.32 0.85 6.85
C GLU A 21 -20.09 2.28 7.36
N CYS A 22 -18.82 2.68 7.49
CA CYS A 22 -18.44 4.03 7.89
C CYS A 22 -18.87 5.05 6.83
N VAL A 23 -19.23 6.25 7.29
CA VAL A 23 -19.54 7.38 6.38
C VAL A 23 -18.32 7.87 5.61
N ALA A 24 -17.14 7.82 6.22
CA ALA A 24 -15.88 8.24 5.65
C ALA A 24 -14.70 7.61 6.41
N GLY A 25 -13.51 7.69 5.82
CA GLY A 25 -12.24 7.33 6.44
C GLY A 25 -11.16 8.37 6.11
N VAL A 26 -10.18 8.52 7.01
CA VAL A 26 -9.06 9.44 6.83
C VAL A 26 -7.75 8.67 6.98
N VAL A 27 -6.79 8.97 6.11
CA VAL A 27 -5.39 8.53 6.27
C VAL A 27 -4.47 9.75 6.25
N ILE A 28 -3.53 9.76 7.18
CA ILE A 28 -2.44 10.74 7.23
C ILE A 28 -1.24 10.12 6.53
N SER A 29 -0.96 10.56 5.30
CA SER A 29 0.13 10.06 4.46
C SER A 29 0.40 10.97 3.27
N ALA A 30 1.68 11.34 3.07
CA ALA A 30 2.17 12.02 1.87
C ALA A 30 2.58 11.04 0.74
N SER A 31 2.08 9.79 0.78
CA SER A 31 2.37 8.74 -0.21
C SER A 31 3.87 8.44 -0.38
N HIS A 32 4.48 8.98 -1.43
CA HIS A 32 5.85 8.73 -1.86
C HIS A 32 6.70 10.00 -1.77
N ASN A 33 6.20 11.04 -1.11
CA ASN A 33 6.92 12.28 -0.90
C ASN A 33 8.03 12.11 0.15
N PRO A 34 9.01 13.04 0.19
CA PRO A 34 10.02 13.09 1.25
C PRO A 34 9.42 13.26 2.66
N PRO A 35 10.18 12.93 3.73
CA PRO A 35 9.77 13.06 5.13
C PRO A 35 9.25 14.44 5.55
N SER A 36 9.69 15.51 4.87
CA SER A 36 9.26 16.87 5.17
C SER A 36 7.79 17.13 4.88
N ASP A 37 7.16 16.27 4.06
CA ASP A 37 5.81 16.47 3.57
C ASP A 37 4.82 15.68 4.42
N ASN A 38 3.69 16.32 4.72
CA ASN A 38 2.53 15.68 5.32
C ASN A 38 1.37 15.65 4.31
N GLY A 39 0.48 14.68 4.46
CA GLY A 39 -0.69 14.55 3.61
C GLY A 39 -1.92 14.13 4.38
N PHE A 40 -3.06 14.71 4.05
CA PHE A 40 -4.37 14.30 4.50
C PHE A 40 -5.13 13.76 3.29
N LYS A 41 -5.72 12.57 3.42
CA LYS A 41 -6.57 12.00 2.38
C LYS A 41 -7.86 11.52 3.01
N ALA A 42 -8.98 11.98 2.48
CA ALA A 42 -10.31 11.53 2.86
C ALA A 42 -10.84 10.49 1.86
N TYR A 43 -11.54 9.50 2.37
CA TYR A 43 -12.23 8.45 1.64
C TYR A 43 -13.70 8.49 2.02
N TRP A 44 -14.60 8.38 1.05
CA TRP A 44 -16.04 8.41 1.30
C TRP A 44 -16.59 7.00 1.57
N SER A 45 -17.88 6.88 1.86
CA SER A 45 -18.55 5.64 2.25
C SER A 45 -18.38 4.47 1.28
N HIS A 46 -18.14 4.75 -0.02
CA HIS A 46 -17.84 3.71 -1.01
C HIS A 46 -16.41 3.15 -0.92
N GLY A 47 -15.56 3.70 -0.05
CA GLY A 47 -14.18 3.30 0.18
C GLY A 47 -13.16 3.88 -0.80
N GLY A 48 -13.58 4.74 -1.73
CA GLY A 48 -12.67 5.48 -2.62
C GLY A 48 -12.38 6.88 -2.09
N GLN A 49 -11.37 7.56 -2.65
CA GLN A 49 -11.06 8.95 -2.30
C GLN A 49 -12.28 9.83 -2.56
N VAL A 50 -12.42 10.89 -1.76
CA VAL A 50 -13.48 11.88 -1.96
C VAL A 50 -13.34 12.51 -3.34
N LEU A 51 -14.46 12.59 -4.07
CA LEU A 51 -14.60 13.16 -5.40
C LEU A 51 -15.78 14.16 -5.42
N PRO A 52 -15.94 14.94 -6.49
CA PRO A 52 -17.13 15.76 -6.68
C PRO A 52 -18.44 14.97 -6.53
N PRO A 53 -19.48 15.55 -5.91
CA PRO A 53 -19.53 16.92 -5.36
C PRO A 53 -19.07 17.05 -3.90
N HIS A 54 -18.66 15.96 -3.25
CA HIS A 54 -18.37 15.94 -1.81
C HIS A 54 -17.12 16.74 -1.43
N ASP A 55 -16.11 16.78 -2.31
CA ASP A 55 -14.90 17.57 -2.13
C ASP A 55 -15.18 19.07 -1.95
N THR A 56 -16.09 19.62 -2.76
CA THR A 56 -16.49 21.02 -2.76
C THR A 56 -17.13 21.37 -1.42
N GLY A 57 -18.07 20.53 -0.96
CA GLY A 57 -18.70 20.73 0.34
C GLY A 57 -17.71 20.68 1.51
N ILE A 58 -16.70 19.79 1.47
CA ILE A 58 -15.64 19.75 2.49
C ILE A 58 -14.83 21.06 2.47
N VAL A 59 -14.42 21.54 1.28
CA VAL A 59 -13.66 22.78 1.15
C VAL A 59 -14.46 23.98 1.67
N GLU A 60 -15.75 24.07 1.34
CA GLU A 60 -16.64 25.12 1.83
C GLU A 60 -16.78 25.08 3.36
N CYS A 61 -16.98 23.89 3.95
CA CYS A 61 -17.04 23.73 5.41
C CYS A 61 -15.74 24.17 6.08
N VAL A 62 -14.58 23.79 5.53
CA VAL A 62 -13.27 24.19 6.07
C VAL A 62 -13.07 25.70 5.96
N ALA A 63 -13.37 26.29 4.81
CA ALA A 63 -13.22 27.73 4.58
C ALA A 63 -14.17 28.57 5.45
N GLY A 64 -15.36 28.05 5.75
CA GLY A 64 -16.34 28.70 6.62
C GLY A 64 -16.15 28.45 8.12
N SER A 65 -15.24 27.58 8.53
CA SER A 65 -15.06 27.22 9.94
C SER A 65 -14.35 28.33 10.71
N THR A 66 -15.02 28.90 11.71
CA THR A 66 -14.44 29.91 12.61
C THR A 66 -13.88 29.31 13.90
N GLU A 67 -14.29 28.08 14.23
CA GLU A 67 -13.90 27.36 15.43
C GLU A 67 -13.60 25.90 15.09
N ILE A 68 -12.69 25.28 15.85
CA ILE A 68 -12.39 23.85 15.77
C ILE A 68 -12.61 23.27 17.16
N PRO A 69 -13.73 22.58 17.42
CA PRO A 69 -13.97 21.93 18.70
C PRO A 69 -12.89 20.89 18.99
N THR A 70 -12.36 20.90 20.20
CA THR A 70 -11.32 19.95 20.64
C THR A 70 -11.71 19.29 21.96
N MET A 71 -11.15 18.10 22.18
CA MET A 71 -11.32 17.30 23.39
C MET A 71 -10.01 16.57 23.66
N ALA A 72 -9.71 16.31 24.94
CA ALA A 72 -8.56 15.48 25.30
C ALA A 72 -8.75 14.05 24.76
N TYR A 73 -7.73 13.49 24.11
CA TYR A 73 -7.82 12.16 23.49
C TYR A 73 -8.24 11.07 24.49
N ASP A 74 -7.62 11.02 25.68
CA ASP A 74 -7.94 10.02 26.70
C ASP A 74 -9.39 10.12 27.17
N GLN A 75 -9.94 11.34 27.23
CA GLN A 75 -11.35 11.57 27.54
C GLN A 75 -12.25 11.07 26.40
N ALA A 76 -11.88 11.34 25.14
CA ALA A 76 -12.63 10.87 23.98
C ALA A 76 -12.67 9.32 23.90
N VAL A 77 -11.59 8.65 24.32
CA VAL A 77 -11.56 7.18 24.44
C VAL A 77 -12.43 6.72 25.60
N ALA A 78 -12.31 7.32 26.78
CA ALA A 78 -13.07 6.95 27.97
C ALA A 78 -14.59 7.12 27.77
N ASP A 79 -15.01 8.18 27.08
CA ASP A 79 -16.41 8.48 26.79
C ASP A 79 -16.97 7.68 25.60
N GLY A 80 -16.15 6.86 24.95
CA GLY A 80 -16.55 6.04 23.80
C GLY A 80 -16.69 6.81 22.49
N HIS A 81 -16.21 8.06 22.41
CA HIS A 81 -16.13 8.81 21.15
C HIS A 81 -15.07 8.24 20.19
N ILE A 82 -14.03 7.59 20.72
CA ILE A 82 -13.03 6.84 19.96
C ILE A 82 -13.09 5.36 20.36
N THR A 83 -13.27 4.49 19.38
CA THR A 83 -13.19 3.03 19.56
C THR A 83 -12.01 2.49 18.76
N ARG A 84 -11.10 1.78 19.44
CA ARG A 84 -9.96 1.14 18.79
C ARG A 84 -10.39 -0.15 18.13
N LEU A 85 -9.99 -0.31 16.87
CA LEU A 85 -10.18 -1.51 16.07
C LEU A 85 -9.16 -2.57 16.47
N GLY A 86 -9.62 -3.81 16.58
CA GLY A 86 -8.76 -4.95 16.87
C GLY A 86 -8.23 -5.64 15.61
N PRO A 87 -7.46 -6.73 15.80
CA PRO A 87 -6.84 -7.49 14.71
C PRO A 87 -7.84 -8.20 13.79
N GLU A 88 -9.12 -8.31 14.18
CA GLU A 88 -10.19 -8.89 13.38
C GLU A 88 -10.39 -8.18 12.04
N ILE A 89 -10.16 -6.86 12.00
CA ILE A 89 -10.27 -6.06 10.77
C ILE A 89 -9.14 -6.40 9.79
N ASP A 90 -7.92 -6.56 10.31
CA ASP A 90 -6.78 -6.99 9.48
C ASP A 90 -7.02 -8.39 8.91
N GLN A 91 -7.58 -9.31 9.70
CA GLN A 91 -7.95 -10.65 9.23
C GLN A 91 -9.06 -10.61 8.17
N ALA A 92 -10.08 -9.77 8.35
CA ALA A 92 -11.15 -9.58 7.38
C ALA A 92 -10.61 -9.04 6.05
N TYR A 93 -9.71 -8.06 6.11
CA TYR A 93 -9.02 -7.51 4.94
C TYR A 93 -8.25 -8.61 4.19
N ARG A 94 -7.43 -9.40 4.88
CA ARG A 94 -6.64 -10.47 4.23
C ARG A 94 -7.53 -11.52 3.56
N ARG A 95 -8.60 -11.95 4.22
CA ARG A 95 -9.59 -12.88 3.63
C ARG A 95 -10.21 -12.30 2.35
N ALA A 96 -10.56 -11.01 2.35
CA ALA A 96 -11.11 -10.35 1.17
C ALA A 96 -10.10 -10.30 0.01
N VAL A 97 -8.83 -10.01 0.30
CA VAL A 97 -7.76 -10.01 -0.71
C VAL A 97 -7.55 -11.42 -1.28
N LEU A 98 -7.46 -12.45 -0.44
CA LEU A 98 -7.30 -13.84 -0.89
C LEU A 98 -8.50 -14.31 -1.73
N ALA A 99 -9.72 -13.91 -1.36
CA ALA A 99 -10.94 -14.22 -2.10
C ALA A 99 -11.02 -13.48 -3.46
N SER A 100 -10.33 -12.34 -3.60
CA SER A 100 -10.27 -11.60 -4.86
C SER A 100 -9.32 -12.20 -5.90
N ARG A 101 -8.56 -13.24 -5.53
CA ARG A 101 -7.63 -13.92 -6.43
C ARG A 101 -8.41 -14.56 -7.60
N PRO A 102 -8.14 -14.18 -8.85
CA PRO A 102 -8.78 -14.83 -9.99
C PRO A 102 -8.33 -16.30 -10.08
N PRO A 103 -9.16 -17.18 -10.65
CA PRO A 103 -8.73 -18.54 -10.99
C PRO A 103 -7.50 -18.48 -11.89
N ALA A 104 -6.46 -19.22 -11.54
CA ALA A 104 -5.22 -19.28 -12.31
C ALA A 104 -4.92 -20.74 -12.72
N PRO A 105 -5.65 -21.30 -13.70
CA PRO A 105 -5.47 -22.69 -14.13
C PRO A 105 -4.05 -22.98 -14.63
N ASP A 106 -3.40 -22.01 -15.28
CA ASP A 106 -2.04 -22.18 -15.83
C ASP A 106 -0.92 -22.03 -14.79
N LEU A 107 -1.21 -21.46 -13.61
CA LEU A 107 -0.26 -21.36 -12.50
C LEU A 107 -0.23 -22.62 -11.62
N GLN A 108 -1.14 -23.57 -11.83
CA GLN A 108 -1.17 -24.84 -11.09
C GLN A 108 0.09 -25.70 -11.31
N ALA A 109 0.87 -25.40 -12.35
CA ALA A 109 2.13 -26.10 -12.64
C ALA A 109 3.29 -25.70 -11.71
N HIS A 110 3.15 -24.62 -10.92
CA HIS A 110 4.23 -24.12 -10.07
C HIS A 110 3.78 -24.03 -8.61
N ASP A 111 4.54 -24.66 -7.71
CA ASP A 111 4.34 -24.54 -6.27
C ASP A 111 4.77 -23.13 -5.80
N PRO A 112 3.84 -22.28 -5.30
CA PRO A 112 4.17 -20.95 -4.80
C PRO A 112 5.24 -20.96 -3.71
N ALA A 113 5.36 -22.05 -2.95
CA ALA A 113 6.37 -22.19 -1.89
C ALA A 113 7.80 -22.21 -2.45
N THR A 114 7.97 -22.57 -3.71
CA THR A 114 9.28 -22.68 -4.39
C THR A 114 9.70 -21.40 -5.12
N LEU A 115 8.83 -20.39 -5.18
CA LEU A 115 9.13 -19.13 -5.86
C LEU A 115 9.89 -18.19 -4.91
N PRO A 116 11.19 -17.95 -5.13
CA PRO A 116 11.93 -17.00 -4.31
C PRO A 116 11.49 -15.58 -4.65
N GLY A 117 11.35 -14.75 -3.61
CA GLY A 117 11.07 -13.33 -3.77
C GLY A 117 11.74 -12.52 -2.67
N LEU A 118 11.94 -11.24 -2.95
CA LEU A 118 12.35 -10.27 -1.95
C LEU A 118 11.34 -9.12 -1.96
N TYR A 119 10.71 -8.88 -0.82
CA TYR A 119 9.75 -7.80 -0.61
C TYR A 119 10.38 -6.72 0.26
N THR A 120 10.19 -5.46 -0.11
CA THR A 120 10.52 -4.31 0.74
C THR A 120 9.29 -3.43 0.90
N PRO A 121 8.93 -3.03 2.13
CA PRO A 121 7.90 -2.02 2.37
C PRO A 121 8.49 -0.59 2.27
N LEU A 122 9.79 -0.45 1.96
CA LEU A 122 10.52 0.83 1.90
C LEU A 122 10.40 1.64 3.20
N CYS A 123 10.56 0.97 4.35
CA CYS A 123 10.29 1.54 5.68
C CYS A 123 8.89 2.14 5.85
N GLY A 124 7.95 1.74 4.99
CA GLY A 124 6.55 2.14 5.05
C GLY A 124 5.66 1.11 5.74
N VAL A 125 4.36 1.26 5.53
CA VAL A 125 3.30 0.50 6.22
C VAL A 125 2.92 -0.81 5.54
N GLY A 126 3.64 -1.20 4.48
CA GLY A 126 3.25 -2.31 3.62
C GLY A 126 3.43 -3.69 4.24
N ALA A 127 4.42 -3.87 5.12
CA ALA A 127 4.78 -5.18 5.67
C ALA A 127 3.63 -5.88 6.42
N SER A 128 2.86 -5.12 7.21
CA SER A 128 1.73 -5.64 7.98
C SER A 128 0.55 -6.10 7.10
N SER A 129 0.49 -5.63 5.84
CA SER A 129 -0.57 -5.96 4.89
C SER A 129 -0.15 -7.00 3.84
N VAL A 130 1.03 -6.85 3.24
CA VAL A 130 1.44 -7.62 2.05
C VAL A 130 2.02 -8.98 2.43
N LEU A 131 2.97 -9.02 3.37
CA LEU A 131 3.69 -10.25 3.71
C LEU A 131 2.77 -11.34 4.27
N PRO A 132 1.84 -11.04 5.21
CA PRO A 132 0.86 -12.04 5.65
C PRO A 132 -0.02 -12.58 4.53
N VAL A 133 -0.45 -11.72 3.59
CA VAL A 133 -1.27 -12.16 2.44
C VAL A 133 -0.47 -13.08 1.52
N LEU A 134 0.80 -12.75 1.23
CA LEU A 134 1.67 -13.60 0.42
C LEU A 134 1.88 -14.97 1.06
N HIS A 135 2.15 -15.02 2.36
CA HIS A 135 2.31 -16.27 3.10
C HIS A 135 1.01 -17.10 3.13
N GLU A 136 -0.14 -16.47 3.42
CA GLU A 136 -1.44 -17.13 3.40
C GLU A 136 -1.84 -17.61 1.99
N ALA A 137 -1.32 -16.96 0.94
CA ALA A 137 -1.48 -17.40 -0.46
C ALA A 137 -0.51 -18.52 -0.89
N GLY A 138 0.43 -18.92 -0.02
CA GLY A 138 1.39 -20.01 -0.25
C GLY A 138 2.81 -19.56 -0.64
N PHE A 139 3.06 -18.26 -0.81
CA PHE A 139 4.37 -17.72 -1.21
C PHE A 139 5.33 -17.60 -0.03
N VAL A 140 5.67 -18.73 0.59
CA VAL A 140 6.55 -18.78 1.78
C VAL A 140 8.03 -18.52 1.46
N GLY A 141 8.42 -18.54 0.18
CA GLY A 141 9.77 -18.21 -0.29
C GLY A 141 10.02 -16.70 -0.48
N VAL A 142 9.05 -15.84 -0.15
CA VAL A 142 9.21 -14.38 -0.23
C VAL A 142 9.80 -13.87 1.08
N GLU A 143 11.04 -13.39 1.02
CA GLU A 143 11.74 -12.83 2.16
C GLU A 143 11.49 -11.33 2.28
N LEU A 144 11.49 -10.83 3.52
CA LEU A 144 11.45 -9.40 3.81
C LEU A 144 12.86 -8.82 3.78
N PHE A 145 13.08 -7.76 3.01
CA PHE A 145 14.34 -7.03 2.98
C PHE A 145 14.56 -6.28 4.30
N GLN A 146 15.30 -6.94 5.21
CA GLN A 146 15.49 -6.51 6.60
C GLN A 146 15.90 -5.04 6.77
N PRO A 147 16.81 -4.47 5.96
CA PRO A 147 17.21 -3.07 6.15
C PRO A 147 16.07 -2.06 6.01
N GLN A 148 14.96 -2.43 5.37
CA GLN A 148 13.81 -1.55 5.15
C GLN A 148 12.51 -2.16 5.70
N ALA A 149 12.60 -3.14 6.59
CA ALA A 149 11.47 -3.89 7.12
C ALA A 149 10.58 -3.06 8.05
N ASP A 150 11.22 -2.34 8.98
CA ASP A 150 10.54 -1.59 10.02
C ASP A 150 10.13 -0.19 9.53
N PRO A 151 8.98 0.33 9.98
CA PRO A 151 8.57 1.69 9.69
C PRO A 151 9.58 2.72 10.18
N ASP A 152 9.98 3.64 9.30
CA ASP A 152 10.86 4.76 9.61
C ASP A 152 10.35 6.01 8.88
N GLY A 153 9.87 6.99 9.64
CA GLY A 153 9.31 8.24 9.09
C GLY A 153 10.34 9.11 8.37
N ASP A 154 11.63 8.95 8.68
CA ASP A 154 12.73 9.67 8.04
C ASP A 154 13.31 8.91 6.83
N PHE A 155 12.81 7.70 6.58
CA PHE A 155 13.21 6.81 5.48
C PHE A 155 14.74 6.65 5.36
N THR A 156 15.45 6.57 6.48
CA THR A 156 16.93 6.62 6.55
C THR A 156 17.61 5.48 5.80
N ALA A 157 16.95 4.31 5.70
CA ALA A 157 17.45 3.16 4.96
C ALA A 157 17.00 3.13 3.49
N VAL A 158 16.23 4.11 3.04
CA VAL A 158 15.73 4.23 1.66
C VAL A 158 16.58 5.25 0.90
N PRO A 159 17.00 4.96 -0.35
CA PRO A 159 17.74 5.93 -1.16
C PRO A 159 17.03 7.29 -1.24
N ASP A 160 17.82 8.35 -1.11
CA ASP A 160 17.36 9.74 -1.14
C ASP A 160 16.30 10.08 -0.06
N ASN A 161 16.22 9.25 0.99
CA ASN A 161 15.22 9.33 2.07
C ASN A 161 13.80 9.48 1.53
N CYS A 162 13.47 8.76 0.46
CA CYS A 162 12.21 8.91 -0.25
C CYS A 162 11.59 7.53 -0.55
N PRO A 163 10.39 7.21 -0.04
CA PRO A 163 9.77 5.90 -0.17
C PRO A 163 9.11 5.71 -1.54
N THR A 164 9.84 6.06 -2.61
CA THR A 164 9.38 5.90 -3.97
C THR A 164 9.93 4.60 -4.59
N PRO A 165 9.06 3.73 -5.13
CA PRO A 165 9.52 2.51 -5.78
C PRO A 165 10.25 2.82 -7.10
N ASN A 166 10.10 4.03 -7.65
CA ASN A 166 10.51 4.40 -9.00
C ASN A 166 11.92 5.01 -9.11
N VAL A 167 12.75 4.96 -8.06
CA VAL A 167 14.15 5.38 -8.19
C VAL A 167 14.91 4.37 -9.03
N ARG A 168 15.62 4.81 -10.08
CA ARG A 168 16.56 3.96 -10.86
C ARG A 168 17.58 3.19 -10.01
N ARG A 169 17.79 3.60 -8.75
CA ARG A 169 18.74 3.02 -7.78
C ARG A 169 18.10 2.10 -6.73
N SER A 170 16.79 2.18 -6.47
CA SER A 170 16.12 1.33 -5.46
C SER A 170 16.19 -0.15 -5.87
N SER A 171 15.94 -0.44 -7.16
CA SER A 171 15.97 -1.81 -7.71
C SER A 171 17.36 -2.46 -7.73
N ARG A 172 18.45 -1.68 -7.89
CA ARG A 172 19.81 -2.23 -8.02
C ARG A 172 20.46 -2.66 -6.71
N ARG A 173 20.10 -2.06 -5.58
CA ARG A 173 20.61 -2.45 -4.24
C ARG A 173 19.83 -3.57 -3.58
N GLN A 174 18.63 -3.87 -4.10
CA GLN A 174 17.77 -4.97 -3.66
C GLN A 174 18.11 -6.30 -4.34
N SER A 175 19.05 -6.32 -5.30
CA SER A 175 19.51 -7.56 -5.91
C SER A 175 20.56 -8.21 -5.00
N PRO A 176 20.33 -9.44 -4.47
CA PRO A 176 21.43 -10.21 -3.88
C PRO A 176 22.50 -10.49 -4.96
N PRO A 177 23.75 -10.83 -4.59
CA PRO A 177 24.73 -11.29 -5.57
C PRO A 177 24.13 -12.45 -6.37
N PRO A 178 24.43 -12.58 -7.68
CA PRO A 178 23.81 -13.59 -8.51
C PRO A 178 24.11 -14.98 -7.94
N VAL A 179 23.10 -15.62 -7.38
CA VAL A 179 23.11 -17.07 -7.17
C VAL A 179 23.17 -17.68 -8.57
N LYS A 180 24.18 -18.51 -8.83
CA LYS A 180 24.32 -19.23 -10.10
C LYS A 180 23.06 -20.07 -10.33
N MET A 181 22.10 -19.55 -11.10
CA MET A 181 21.05 -20.36 -11.69
C MET A 181 21.70 -21.25 -12.75
N ASP A 182 21.44 -22.56 -12.63
CA ASP A 182 21.72 -23.54 -13.67
C ASP A 182 21.07 -23.09 -14.99
N ARG A 183 21.87 -23.07 -16.06
CA ARG A 183 21.51 -22.53 -17.38
C ARG A 183 20.73 -23.55 -18.21
N SER A 184 19.81 -24.31 -17.62
CA SER A 184 19.05 -25.36 -18.31
C SER A 184 17.68 -24.91 -18.84
N LEU A 185 17.31 -23.64 -18.67
CA LEU A 185 16.11 -23.05 -19.31
C LEU A 185 16.46 -21.78 -20.07
N SER A 186 17.05 -21.94 -21.26
CA SER A 186 17.11 -20.90 -22.29
C SER A 186 15.89 -21.02 -23.20
N TRP A 187 15.01 -20.02 -23.21
CA TRP A 187 13.96 -19.92 -24.23
C TRP A 187 14.55 -19.31 -25.52
N PRO A 188 14.30 -19.88 -26.72
CA PRO A 188 14.76 -19.29 -27.97
C PRO A 188 13.85 -18.12 -28.34
N LEU A 189 14.39 -16.91 -28.44
CA LEU A 189 13.75 -15.81 -29.14
C LEU A 189 14.35 -15.77 -30.56
N THR A 190 13.54 -16.12 -31.56
CA THR A 190 13.83 -15.87 -32.98
C THR A 190 13.92 -14.36 -33.24
N PRO A 191 14.80 -13.92 -34.16
CA PRO A 191 15.05 -12.50 -34.41
C PRO A 191 14.07 -11.96 -35.47
N THR A 192 13.43 -10.82 -35.18
CA THR A 192 12.77 -9.97 -36.19
C THR A 192 12.96 -8.50 -35.83
N PRO A 193 12.94 -7.61 -36.83
CA PRO A 193 13.97 -6.60 -37.02
C PRO A 193 13.71 -5.29 -36.28
N THR A 194 14.81 -4.55 -36.16
CA THR A 194 15.00 -3.20 -35.66
C THR A 194 14.01 -2.16 -36.21
N ASP A 195 13.84 -1.11 -35.39
CA ASP A 195 13.36 0.25 -35.73
C ASP A 195 11.86 0.55 -35.66
N LEU A 196 11.31 0.62 -34.44
CA LEU A 196 10.25 1.59 -34.11
C LEU A 196 10.40 2.10 -32.65
N PRO A 197 10.32 3.42 -32.38
CA PRO A 197 10.45 3.97 -31.03
C PRO A 197 9.18 3.67 -30.22
N TRP A 198 9.33 2.94 -29.12
CA TRP A 198 8.26 2.77 -28.13
C TRP A 198 8.05 4.09 -27.38
N PRO A 199 6.82 4.66 -27.32
CA PRO A 199 6.56 5.79 -26.44
C PRO A 199 6.63 5.31 -24.97
N PRO A 200 7.10 6.15 -24.03
CA PRO A 200 7.06 5.81 -22.61
C PRO A 200 5.61 5.58 -22.15
N PRO A 201 5.37 4.72 -21.14
CA PRO A 201 4.04 4.53 -20.58
C PRO A 201 3.58 5.83 -19.91
N THR A 202 2.64 6.50 -20.57
CA THR A 202 1.87 7.63 -20.05
C THR A 202 1.02 7.15 -18.88
N LEU A 203 1.38 7.56 -17.65
CA LEU A 203 0.48 7.51 -16.51
C LEU A 203 -0.48 8.71 -16.61
N ALA A 204 -1.76 8.47 -16.30
CA ALA A 204 -2.91 9.31 -16.59
C ALA A 204 -2.74 10.82 -16.35
N VAL A 205 -3.09 11.60 -17.37
CA VAL A 205 -3.42 13.02 -17.29
C VAL A 205 -4.92 13.12 -16.98
N CYS A 206 -5.28 13.87 -15.94
CA CYS A 206 -6.66 14.32 -15.70
C CYS A 206 -7.17 15.10 -16.91
N GLY A 207 -8.39 14.81 -17.37
CA GLY A 207 -9.08 15.58 -18.40
C GLY A 207 -10.59 15.42 -18.29
N GLU A 208 -11.21 16.53 -17.90
CA GLU A 208 -12.63 16.97 -17.93
C GLU A 208 -13.71 16.13 -17.24
#